data_AF-A0A4V2XA82-F1
#
_entry.id   AF-A0A4V2XA82-F1
#
_cell.length_a   1.000
_cell.length_b   1.000
_cell.length_c   1.000
_cell.angle_alpha   90.00
_cell.angle_beta   90.00
_cell.angle_gamma   90.00
#
_symmetry.space_group_name_H-M   'P 1'
#
loop_
_entity.id
_entity.type
_entity.pdbx_description
1 polymer ?
#
loop_
_entity_poly.entity_id
_entity_poly.type
_entity_poly.pdbx_seq_one_letter_code
_entity_poly.pdbx_strand_id
1 'polypeptide(L)'
;MRKSLLALLLLVSAGLAHGQVPLKDEMPTLKLSPQVRSSPLSDAVPAIALKTINSFLLSNRIVNAAEDFDKAPYIVAGDAERVLSGSGDRVFARGHVDPGQAVYGIFRQGKVYTDPVSHELLGINADDIGSAEVQATEDGVVTLMLQRTTQEVRPGDRLFEGQAPSFDSTYVPRSPNADINGLIIDVPRGVTQIGAMDVVTLNKGKRDGLVEGNVLAVMKTGETVRDRVSGQPLKIPDERAGLLMVFRTYDKLSYGLVLSTSRSLAVMDKVRNP
;
A
#
# COMPACT_ATOMS: atom_id res chain seq x y z
N MET A 1 18.48 -88.81 70.76
CA MET A 1 17.26 -89.60 70.49
C MET A 1 16.08 -88.94 71.19
N ARG A 2 15.00 -88.66 70.45
CA ARG A 2 13.60 -88.48 70.94
C ARG A 2 13.37 -87.30 71.90
N LYS A 3 12.21 -86.65 71.99
CA LYS A 3 10.96 -86.56 71.22
C LYS A 3 10.22 -85.35 71.84
N SER A 4 9.34 -84.77 71.04
CA SER A 4 8.62 -83.52 71.20
C SER A 4 7.77 -83.35 72.46
N LEU A 5 7.60 -82.08 72.84
CA LEU A 5 6.55 -81.55 73.71
C LEU A 5 5.28 -81.29 72.88
N LEU A 6 4.11 -81.53 73.48
CA LEU A 6 2.77 -81.32 72.93
C LEU A 6 2.03 -80.30 73.81
N ALA A 7 1.41 -79.28 73.21
CA ALA A 7 0.28 -78.49 73.75
C ALA A 7 -0.27 -77.64 72.59
N LEU A 8 -1.33 -78.06 71.90
CA LEU A 8 -2.77 -77.95 72.18
C LEU A 8 -3.36 -76.52 72.07
N LEU A 9 -3.80 -76.25 70.85
CA LEU A 9 -4.99 -75.54 70.35
C LEU A 9 -5.88 -74.69 71.29
N LEU A 10 -6.17 -73.47 70.82
CA LEU A 10 -7.54 -72.90 70.76
C LEU A 10 -7.60 -71.86 69.63
N LEU A 11 -8.42 -72.15 68.59
CA LEU A 11 -8.64 -71.30 67.43
C LEU A 11 -9.75 -70.27 67.71
N VAL A 12 -9.50 -69.00 67.37
CA VAL A 12 -10.51 -67.96 67.17
C VAL A 12 -10.56 -67.64 65.68
N SER A 13 -11.74 -67.76 65.08
CA SER A 13 -12.00 -67.47 63.67
C SER A 13 -12.13 -65.97 63.42
N ALA A 14 -11.21 -65.40 62.64
CA ALA A 14 -11.33 -64.08 62.04
C ALA A 14 -11.44 -64.23 60.51
N GLY A 15 -12.59 -63.85 59.96
CA GLY A 15 -12.81 -63.82 58.51
C GLY A 15 -12.08 -62.65 57.87
N LEU A 16 -11.15 -62.95 56.96
CA LEU A 16 -10.51 -61.97 56.08
C LEU A 16 -11.33 -61.82 54.80
N ALA A 17 -12.03 -60.69 54.66
CA ALA A 17 -12.64 -60.28 53.41
C ALA A 17 -11.54 -59.96 52.39
N HIS A 18 -11.35 -60.84 51.40
CA HIS A 18 -10.52 -60.55 50.23
C HIS A 18 -11.35 -59.74 49.23
N GLY A 19 -11.25 -58.42 49.31
CA GLY A 19 -11.72 -57.54 48.23
C GLY A 19 -10.71 -57.53 47.09
N GLN A 20 -10.97 -58.27 46.03
CA GLN A 20 -10.29 -58.06 44.74
C GLN A 20 -10.89 -56.81 44.10
N VAL A 21 -10.10 -55.74 44.00
CA VAL A 21 -10.43 -54.58 43.17
C VAL A 21 -10.07 -54.95 41.73
N PRO A 22 -11.04 -55.09 40.80
CA PRO A 22 -10.70 -55.22 39.40
C PRO A 22 -10.14 -53.86 38.94
N LEU A 23 -8.85 -53.83 38.60
CA LEU A 23 -8.29 -52.71 37.85
C LEU A 23 -8.98 -52.70 36.50
N LYS A 24 -9.88 -51.74 36.31
CA LYS A 24 -10.48 -51.43 35.02
C LYS A 24 -9.38 -50.79 34.16
N ASP A 25 -8.59 -51.65 33.52
CA ASP A 25 -7.66 -51.23 32.47
C ASP A 25 -8.48 -50.74 31.28
N GLU A 26 -8.46 -49.42 31.10
CA GLU A 26 -8.21 -48.73 29.84
C GLU A 26 -8.52 -47.24 30.08
N MET A 27 -7.59 -46.54 30.76
CA MET A 27 -7.51 -45.10 30.58
C MET A 27 -6.85 -44.88 29.22
N PRO A 28 -7.57 -44.35 28.21
CA PRO A 28 -7.00 -44.17 26.89
C PRO A 28 -5.83 -43.20 26.99
N THR A 29 -4.62 -43.70 26.72
CA THR A 29 -3.43 -42.84 26.66
C THR A 29 -3.52 -42.02 25.38
N LEU A 30 -3.84 -40.73 25.50
CA LEU A 30 -3.91 -39.81 24.38
C LEU A 30 -2.49 -39.45 23.93
N LYS A 31 -2.04 -40.07 22.83
CA LYS A 31 -0.76 -39.71 22.19
C LYS A 31 -0.91 -38.35 21.51
N LEU A 32 -0.47 -37.30 22.16
CA LEU A 32 -0.33 -35.98 21.56
C LEU A 32 0.88 -36.01 20.60
N SER A 33 0.63 -35.83 19.32
CA SER A 33 1.67 -35.56 18.32
C SER A 33 1.66 -34.07 17.98
N PRO A 34 2.80 -33.45 17.67
CA PRO A 34 2.83 -32.07 17.21
C PRO A 34 1.98 -31.95 15.95
N GLN A 35 0.84 -31.28 16.03
CA GLN A 35 0.12 -30.85 14.84
C GLN A 35 0.60 -29.46 14.48
N VAL A 36 1.07 -29.30 13.24
CA VAL A 36 1.21 -27.98 12.63
C VAL A 36 -0.18 -27.38 12.61
N ARG A 37 -0.40 -26.33 13.42
CA ARG A 37 -1.56 -25.46 13.24
C ARG A 37 -1.31 -24.63 11.98
N SER A 38 -1.71 -25.14 10.81
CA SER A 38 -1.89 -24.30 9.65
C SER A 38 -3.22 -23.56 9.82
N SER A 39 -3.18 -22.39 10.45
CA SER A 39 -4.22 -21.41 10.20
C SER A 39 -4.17 -21.09 8.71
N PRO A 40 -5.25 -21.21 7.92
CA PRO A 40 -5.26 -20.58 6.61
C PRO A 40 -4.89 -19.11 6.83
N LEU A 41 -3.88 -18.62 6.12
CA LEU A 41 -3.52 -17.21 6.13
C LEU A 41 -4.59 -16.44 5.34
N SER A 42 -5.81 -16.41 5.88
CA SER A 42 -6.90 -15.60 5.39
C SER A 42 -7.60 -14.97 6.58
N ASP A 43 -6.84 -14.21 7.36
CA ASP A 43 -7.43 -12.99 7.88
C ASP A 43 -7.75 -12.17 6.64
N ALA A 44 -9.00 -12.25 6.17
CA ALA A 44 -9.49 -11.38 5.12
C ALA A 44 -9.14 -9.97 5.57
N VAL A 45 -8.22 -9.30 4.86
CA VAL A 45 -7.88 -7.92 5.17
C VAL A 45 -9.20 -7.16 5.10
N PRO A 46 -9.68 -6.57 6.21
CA PRO A 46 -11.00 -5.98 6.25
C PRO A 46 -11.11 -4.96 5.13
N ALA A 47 -12.27 -4.93 4.46
CA ALA A 47 -12.51 -3.96 3.40
C ALA A 47 -12.26 -2.55 3.96
N ILE A 48 -11.22 -1.90 3.46
CA ILE A 48 -10.87 -0.57 3.89
C ILE A 48 -11.83 0.36 3.18
N ALA A 49 -12.68 1.05 3.94
CA ALA A 49 -13.47 2.14 3.43
C ALA A 49 -12.50 3.28 3.05
N LEU A 50 -12.01 3.25 1.81
CA LEU A 50 -11.10 4.26 1.26
C LEU A 50 -11.69 5.67 1.34
N LYS A 51 -13.02 5.79 1.48
CA LYS A 51 -13.72 7.03 1.83
C LYS A 51 -13.13 7.75 3.06
N THR A 52 -12.65 7.02 4.06
CA THR A 52 -12.04 7.62 5.26
C THR A 52 -10.67 8.23 4.97
N ILE A 53 -9.99 7.79 3.92
CA ILE A 53 -8.68 8.30 3.54
C ILE A 53 -8.69 9.19 2.31
N ASN A 54 -9.85 9.49 1.73
CA ASN A 54 -9.99 10.40 0.58
C ASN A 54 -9.30 11.76 0.78
N SER A 55 -9.27 12.29 2.01
CA SER A 55 -8.53 13.52 2.34
C SER A 55 -7.01 13.37 2.28
N PHE A 56 -6.50 12.14 2.33
CA PHE A 56 -5.08 11.78 2.25
C PHE A 56 -4.70 11.21 0.88
N LEU A 57 -5.67 10.78 0.07
CA LEU A 57 -5.43 10.33 -1.29
C LEU A 57 -5.07 11.54 -2.14
N LEU A 58 -3.87 11.50 -2.71
CA LEU A 58 -3.39 12.56 -3.59
C LEU A 58 -4.32 12.69 -4.80
N SER A 59 -4.88 13.88 -4.99
CA SER A 59 -5.60 14.26 -6.21
C SER A 59 -4.67 14.39 -7.43
N ASN A 60 -3.36 14.23 -7.22
CA ASN A 60 -2.35 14.20 -8.27
C ASN A 60 -2.67 13.16 -9.35
N ARG A 61 -2.24 13.44 -10.57
CA ARG A 61 -2.39 12.56 -11.73
C ARG A 61 -1.00 12.18 -12.25
N ILE A 62 -0.86 11.01 -12.86
CA ILE A 62 0.32 10.70 -13.68
C ILE A 62 0.00 11.00 -15.13
N VAL A 63 0.93 11.71 -15.76
CA VAL A 63 0.96 11.94 -17.21
C VAL A 63 2.07 11.08 -17.79
N ASN A 64 1.80 10.40 -18.90
CA ASN A 64 2.71 9.38 -19.42
C ASN A 64 3.92 9.97 -20.13
N ALA A 65 3.74 11.12 -20.80
CA ALA A 65 4.72 11.72 -21.68
C ALA A 65 4.92 13.22 -21.35
N ALA A 66 6.13 13.73 -21.53
CA ALA A 66 6.41 15.16 -21.32
C ALA A 66 5.66 16.02 -22.35
N GLU A 67 5.50 15.48 -23.56
CA GLU A 67 4.83 16.12 -24.68
C GLU A 67 3.34 16.41 -24.39
N ASP A 68 2.71 15.61 -23.52
CA ASP A 68 1.32 15.83 -23.09
C ASP A 68 1.21 17.11 -22.24
N PHE A 69 2.21 17.39 -21.39
CA PHE A 69 2.30 18.65 -20.67
C PHE A 69 2.61 19.82 -21.60
N ASP A 70 3.51 19.63 -22.56
CA ASP A 70 3.92 20.71 -23.47
C ASP A 70 2.76 21.21 -24.35
N LYS A 71 1.92 20.28 -24.81
CA LYS A 71 0.75 20.56 -25.65
C LYS A 71 -0.47 21.06 -24.87
N ALA A 72 -0.53 20.80 -23.56
CA ALA A 72 -1.65 21.22 -22.73
C ALA A 72 -1.78 22.76 -22.69
N PRO A 73 -3.00 23.32 -22.72
CA PRO A 73 -3.22 24.73 -22.48
C PRO A 73 -2.61 25.15 -21.13
N TYR A 74 -2.19 26.39 -20.99
CA TYR A 74 -1.45 26.83 -19.81
C TYR A 74 -1.90 28.19 -19.31
N ILE A 75 -1.88 28.37 -17.98
CA ILE A 75 -2.18 29.64 -17.33
C ILE A 75 -1.14 30.69 -17.75
N VAL A 76 -1.59 31.86 -18.15
CA VAL A 76 -0.74 33.00 -18.52
C VAL A 76 -0.79 34.13 -17.49
N ALA A 77 -1.93 34.33 -16.83
CA ALA A 77 -2.13 35.40 -15.86
C ALA A 77 -3.32 35.13 -14.93
N GLY A 78 -3.31 35.75 -13.74
CA GLY A 78 -4.47 35.89 -12.86
C GLY A 78 -5.17 37.24 -13.03
N ASP A 79 -6.36 37.38 -12.43
CA ASP A 79 -7.10 38.66 -12.43
C ASP A 79 -6.35 39.76 -11.64
N ALA A 80 -6.41 40.99 -12.16
CA ALA A 80 -5.90 42.23 -11.53
C ALA A 80 -4.38 42.34 -11.26
N GLU A 81 -3.50 41.88 -12.17
CA GLU A 81 -2.02 41.98 -12.03
C GLU A 81 -1.43 41.31 -10.78
N ARG A 82 -2.24 40.54 -10.05
CA ARG A 82 -1.77 39.78 -8.91
C ARG A 82 -1.16 38.49 -9.43
N VAL A 83 0.09 38.24 -9.04
CA VAL A 83 0.83 37.01 -9.37
C VAL A 83 0.16 35.77 -8.74
N LEU A 84 -0.76 35.97 -7.79
CA LEU A 84 -1.37 34.94 -6.94
C LEU A 84 -2.90 34.97 -7.09
N SER A 85 -3.53 33.85 -7.48
CA SER A 85 -4.99 33.71 -7.56
C SER A 85 -5.49 32.51 -6.76
N GLY A 86 -6.59 32.71 -6.01
CA GLY A 86 -7.27 31.71 -5.19
C GLY A 86 -8.68 31.39 -5.70
N SER A 87 -9.39 30.51 -5.00
CA SER A 87 -10.75 30.08 -5.39
C SER A 87 -11.69 31.28 -5.50
N GLY A 88 -12.47 31.35 -6.59
CA GLY A 88 -13.36 32.47 -6.91
C GLY A 88 -12.72 33.58 -7.74
N ASP A 89 -11.39 33.55 -7.95
CA ASP A 89 -10.72 34.47 -8.86
C ASP A 89 -10.83 34.01 -10.32
N ARG A 90 -10.69 34.96 -11.25
CA ARG A 90 -10.53 34.65 -12.67
C ARG A 90 -9.08 34.45 -13.02
N VAL A 91 -8.82 33.53 -13.93
CA VAL A 91 -7.49 33.32 -14.53
C VAL A 91 -7.62 33.21 -16.04
N PHE A 92 -6.53 33.50 -16.73
CA PHE A 92 -6.45 33.43 -18.19
C PHE A 92 -5.47 32.34 -18.59
N ALA A 93 -5.85 31.55 -19.58
CA ALA A 93 -4.99 30.53 -20.17
C ALA A 93 -4.82 30.75 -21.66
N ARG A 94 -3.72 30.24 -22.22
CA ARG A 94 -3.49 30.15 -23.66
C ARG A 94 -3.60 28.71 -24.13
N GLY A 95 -4.32 28.51 -25.23
CA GLY A 95 -4.49 27.21 -25.87
C GLY A 95 -5.93 26.96 -26.28
N HIS A 96 -6.22 25.72 -26.67
CA HIS A 96 -7.56 25.30 -27.06
C HIS A 96 -8.14 24.39 -25.99
N VAL A 97 -9.39 24.66 -25.62
CA VAL A 97 -10.20 23.81 -24.73
C VAL A 97 -11.34 23.22 -25.55
N ASP A 98 -11.72 21.98 -25.26
CA ASP A 98 -12.93 21.36 -25.81
C ASP A 98 -14.19 22.15 -25.36
N PRO A 99 -14.99 22.68 -26.30
CA PRO A 99 -16.26 23.34 -25.99
C PRO A 99 -17.29 22.45 -25.28
N GLY A 100 -17.19 21.13 -25.43
CA GLY A 100 -18.03 20.16 -24.72
C GLY A 100 -17.68 19.99 -23.25
N GLN A 101 -16.56 20.55 -22.81
CA GLN A 101 -16.04 20.41 -21.46
C GLN A 101 -16.02 21.76 -20.73
N ALA A 102 -16.94 21.92 -19.78
CA ALA A 102 -17.02 23.14 -18.99
C ALA A 102 -15.92 23.25 -17.93
N VAL A 103 -15.41 22.12 -17.41
CA VAL A 103 -14.50 22.12 -16.24
C VAL A 103 -13.19 21.40 -16.55
N TYR A 104 -12.10 22.07 -16.20
CA TYR A 104 -10.72 21.60 -16.32
C TYR A 104 -10.04 21.50 -14.96
N GLY A 105 -9.17 20.51 -14.81
CA GLY A 105 -8.21 20.47 -13.72
C GLY A 105 -6.98 21.32 -14.05
N ILE A 106 -6.45 22.00 -13.04
CA ILE A 106 -5.21 22.77 -13.12
C ILE A 106 -4.12 21.96 -12.44
N PHE A 107 -3.07 21.65 -13.18
CA PHE A 107 -1.97 20.83 -12.71
C PHE A 107 -0.62 21.48 -12.94
N ARG A 108 0.29 21.27 -11.99
CA ARG A 108 1.69 21.67 -12.12
C ARG A 108 2.55 20.43 -12.39
N GLN A 109 3.51 20.58 -13.29
CA GLN A 109 4.49 19.51 -13.51
C GLN A 109 5.37 19.35 -12.27
N GLY A 110 5.27 18.18 -11.64
CA GLY A 110 6.05 17.78 -10.48
C GLY A 110 7.18 16.83 -10.86
N LYS A 111 7.41 15.84 -10.01
CA LYS A 111 8.51 14.88 -10.14
C LYS A 111 8.35 13.97 -11.38
N VAL A 112 9.44 13.77 -12.11
CA VAL A 112 9.55 12.75 -13.16
C VAL A 112 9.92 11.42 -12.52
N TYR A 113 9.16 10.37 -12.83
CA TYR A 113 9.41 9.01 -12.35
C TYR A 113 10.14 8.20 -13.41
N THR A 114 11.30 7.68 -13.03
CA THR A 114 12.12 6.80 -13.84
C THR A 114 12.31 5.48 -13.08
N ASP A 115 12.25 4.36 -13.79
CA ASP A 115 12.54 3.07 -13.19
C ASP A 115 14.02 3.02 -12.77
N PRO A 116 14.34 2.74 -11.50
CA PRO A 116 15.72 2.74 -11.03
C PRO A 116 16.54 1.55 -11.56
N VAL A 117 15.90 0.54 -12.13
CA VAL A 117 16.55 -0.66 -12.70
C VAL A 117 16.66 -0.55 -14.22
N SER A 118 15.56 -0.25 -14.92
CA SER A 118 15.56 -0.19 -16.39
C SER A 118 15.88 1.19 -16.97
N HIS A 119 15.88 2.23 -16.14
CA HIS A 119 16.00 3.64 -16.55
C HIS A 119 14.89 4.13 -17.50
N GLU A 120 13.78 3.38 -17.60
CA GLU A 120 12.63 3.76 -18.41
C GLU A 120 11.86 4.92 -17.75
N LEU A 121 11.38 5.88 -18.54
CA LEU A 121 10.39 6.85 -18.11
C LEU A 121 9.06 6.14 -17.80
N LEU A 122 8.65 6.21 -16.53
CA LEU A 122 7.41 5.63 -16.02
C LEU A 122 6.25 6.62 -16.09
N GLY A 123 6.55 7.91 -15.96
CA GLY A 123 5.56 8.99 -16.06
C GLY A 123 6.01 10.22 -15.28
N ILE A 124 5.16 11.24 -15.28
CA ILE A 124 5.39 12.52 -14.64
C ILE A 124 4.24 12.79 -13.69
N ASN A 125 4.57 13.11 -12.44
CA ASN A 125 3.58 13.54 -11.45
C ASN A 125 3.04 14.92 -11.83
N ALA A 126 1.72 15.02 -11.96
CA ALA A 126 0.98 16.24 -12.13
C ALA A 126 0.36 16.60 -10.77
N ASP A 127 0.93 17.59 -10.10
CA ASP A 127 0.43 18.08 -8.82
C ASP A 127 -0.90 18.80 -9.02
N ASP A 128 -1.93 18.39 -8.27
CA ASP A 128 -3.24 19.05 -8.33
C ASP A 128 -3.16 20.43 -7.67
N ILE A 129 -3.34 21.47 -8.47
CA ILE A 129 -3.36 22.87 -8.03
C ILE A 129 -4.81 23.33 -7.83
N GLY A 130 -5.75 22.80 -8.62
CA GLY A 130 -7.14 23.23 -8.57
C GLY A 130 -8.00 22.74 -9.71
N SER A 131 -9.17 23.34 -9.85
CA SER A 131 -10.05 23.19 -11.00
C SER A 131 -10.71 24.52 -11.35
N ALA A 132 -11.00 24.70 -12.62
CA ALA A 132 -11.63 25.91 -13.13
C ALA A 132 -12.68 25.62 -14.18
N GLU A 133 -13.68 26.49 -14.26
CA GLU A 133 -14.73 26.45 -15.26
C GLU A 133 -14.42 27.43 -16.38
N VAL A 134 -14.60 27.01 -17.63
CA VAL A 134 -14.44 27.85 -18.82
C VAL A 134 -15.62 28.82 -18.90
N GLN A 135 -15.33 30.11 -18.90
CA GLN A 135 -16.34 31.16 -19.05
C GLN A 135 -16.42 31.68 -20.50
N ALA A 136 -15.27 31.86 -21.14
CA ALA A 136 -15.19 32.38 -22.50
C ALA A 136 -13.89 31.93 -23.16
N THR A 137 -13.92 31.84 -24.50
CA THR A 137 -12.74 31.57 -25.33
C THR A 137 -12.72 32.57 -26.47
N GLU A 138 -11.65 33.37 -26.56
CA GLU A 138 -11.47 34.44 -27.56
C GLU A 138 -10.02 34.43 -28.04
N ASP A 139 -9.79 34.38 -29.36
CA ASP A 139 -8.46 34.48 -30.00
C ASP A 139 -7.35 33.58 -29.38
N GLY A 140 -7.72 32.35 -28.99
CA GLY A 140 -6.79 31.38 -28.37
C GLY A 140 -6.46 31.68 -26.89
N VAL A 141 -7.19 32.61 -26.27
CA VAL A 141 -7.20 32.89 -24.84
C VAL A 141 -8.49 32.34 -24.24
N VAL A 142 -8.35 31.63 -23.12
CA VAL A 142 -9.46 31.05 -22.37
C VAL A 142 -9.58 31.80 -21.04
N THR A 143 -10.76 32.35 -20.78
CA THR A 143 -11.10 32.93 -19.48
C THR A 143 -11.71 31.86 -18.60
N LEU A 144 -11.14 31.68 -17.42
CA LEU A 144 -11.47 30.61 -16.49
C LEU A 144 -11.88 31.20 -15.14
N MET A 145 -12.89 30.59 -14.51
CA MET A 145 -13.28 30.87 -13.14
C MET A 145 -12.79 29.77 -12.22
N LEU A 146 -11.96 30.10 -11.21
CA LEU A 146 -11.44 29.11 -10.28
C LEU A 146 -12.55 28.57 -9.37
N GLN A 147 -12.81 27.26 -9.44
CA GLN A 147 -13.84 26.57 -8.66
C GLN A 147 -13.29 25.97 -7.37
N ARG A 148 -12.06 25.46 -7.42
CA ARG A 148 -11.36 24.86 -6.27
C ARG A 148 -9.87 25.13 -6.41
N THR A 149 -9.22 25.37 -5.29
CA THR A 149 -7.78 25.61 -5.22
C THR A 149 -7.21 24.84 -4.04
N THR A 150 -6.24 23.96 -4.30
CA THR A 150 -5.43 23.27 -3.28
C THR A 150 -4.11 23.98 -3.04
N GLN A 151 -3.60 24.64 -4.08
CA GLN A 151 -2.41 25.48 -4.04
C GLN A 151 -2.62 26.68 -4.95
N GLU A 152 -1.87 27.73 -4.70
CA GLU A 152 -1.84 28.92 -5.54
C GLU A 152 -1.62 28.61 -7.03
N VAL A 153 -2.50 29.12 -7.89
CA VAL A 153 -2.43 29.01 -9.35
C VAL A 153 -1.44 30.02 -9.90
N ARG A 154 -0.53 29.58 -10.78
CA ARG A 154 0.57 30.38 -11.31
C ARG A 154 0.68 30.30 -12.82
N PRO A 155 1.29 31.31 -13.48
CA PRO A 155 1.67 31.21 -14.88
C PRO A 155 2.52 29.95 -15.14
N GLY A 156 2.15 29.20 -16.19
CA GLY A 156 2.78 27.93 -16.55
C GLY A 156 2.08 26.68 -16.03
N ASP A 157 1.16 26.80 -15.07
CA ASP A 157 0.29 25.67 -14.68
C ASP A 157 -0.54 25.23 -15.89
N ARG A 158 -0.74 23.91 -16.06
CA ARG A 158 -1.36 23.30 -17.24
C ARG A 158 -2.80 22.88 -16.99
N LEU A 159 -3.64 23.03 -18.01
CA LEU A 159 -5.02 22.55 -17.99
C LEU A 159 -5.08 21.14 -18.57
N PHE A 160 -5.75 20.24 -17.85
CA PHE A 160 -6.08 18.91 -18.35
C PHE A 160 -7.58 18.67 -18.24
N GLU A 161 -8.11 17.92 -19.21
CA GLU A 161 -9.49 17.47 -19.19
C GLU A 161 -9.78 16.59 -17.96
N GLY A 162 -10.94 16.85 -17.37
CA GLY A 162 -11.48 16.15 -16.20
C GLY A 162 -11.08 16.81 -14.88
N GLN A 163 -11.95 16.67 -13.88
CA GLN A 163 -11.54 16.88 -12.48
C GLN A 163 -10.62 15.73 -12.05
N ALA A 164 -9.88 15.92 -10.95
CA ALA A 164 -9.17 14.82 -10.32
C ALA A 164 -10.12 13.63 -10.14
N PRO A 165 -9.75 12.41 -10.58
CA PRO A 165 -10.69 11.29 -10.62
C PRO A 165 -11.26 10.98 -9.24
N SER A 166 -12.56 10.68 -9.20
CA SER A 166 -13.24 10.20 -8.01
C SER A 166 -12.78 8.78 -7.68
N PHE A 167 -12.45 8.52 -6.41
CA PHE A 167 -12.06 7.20 -5.93
C PHE A 167 -13.28 6.30 -5.71
N ASP A 168 -13.17 5.01 -6.07
CA ASP A 168 -14.23 4.04 -5.77
C ASP A 168 -14.38 3.87 -4.25
N SER A 169 -15.63 3.78 -3.78
CA SER A 169 -15.94 3.91 -2.34
C SER A 169 -15.55 2.69 -1.50
N THR A 170 -15.31 1.52 -2.11
CA THR A 170 -14.93 0.30 -1.41
C THR A 170 -14.07 -0.57 -2.32
N TYR A 171 -12.81 -0.78 -1.94
CA TYR A 171 -11.95 -1.76 -2.59
C TYR A 171 -11.89 -3.04 -1.75
N VAL A 172 -11.98 -4.18 -2.42
CA VAL A 172 -11.80 -5.49 -1.78
C VAL A 172 -10.33 -5.89 -1.92
N PRO A 173 -9.59 -6.04 -0.81
CA PRO A 173 -8.19 -6.45 -0.85
C PRO A 173 -8.04 -7.84 -1.48
N ARG A 174 -7.17 -7.98 -2.49
CA ARG A 174 -6.89 -9.25 -3.17
C ARG A 174 -5.42 -9.36 -3.58
N SER A 175 -4.88 -10.56 -3.68
CA SER A 175 -3.54 -10.74 -4.27
C SER A 175 -3.57 -10.48 -5.79
N PRO A 176 -2.47 -9.98 -6.38
CA PRO A 176 -2.32 -9.95 -7.84
C PRO A 176 -2.35 -11.36 -8.43
N ASN A 177 -2.88 -11.49 -9.65
CA ASN A 177 -2.87 -12.76 -10.40
C ASN A 177 -1.53 -13.03 -11.08
N ALA A 178 -0.76 -11.97 -11.37
CA ALA A 178 0.57 -12.05 -11.93
C ALA A 178 1.63 -12.09 -10.83
N ASP A 179 2.82 -12.60 -11.15
CA ASP A 179 3.99 -12.45 -10.30
C ASP A 179 4.51 -11.01 -10.39
N ILE A 180 4.53 -10.33 -9.25
CA ILE A 180 4.91 -8.92 -9.12
C ILE A 180 6.23 -8.88 -8.38
N ASN A 181 7.23 -8.26 -9.01
CA ASN A 181 8.49 -7.90 -8.39
C ASN A 181 8.78 -6.43 -8.72
N GLY A 182 8.59 -5.55 -7.74
CA GLY A 182 8.71 -4.11 -7.91
C GLY A 182 9.45 -3.44 -6.76
N LEU A 183 9.48 -2.11 -6.81
CA LEU A 183 10.15 -1.23 -5.86
C LEU A 183 9.22 -0.06 -5.50
N ILE A 184 9.31 0.39 -4.27
CA ILE A 184 8.82 1.72 -3.89
C ILE A 184 9.80 2.75 -4.44
N ILE A 185 9.35 3.65 -5.32
CA ILE A 185 10.22 4.64 -5.98
C ILE A 185 10.04 6.06 -5.47
N ASP A 186 8.93 6.34 -4.79
CA ASP A 186 8.69 7.68 -4.24
C ASP A 186 7.64 7.68 -3.14
N VAL A 187 7.64 8.76 -2.37
CA VAL A 187 6.62 9.10 -1.39
C VAL A 187 6.20 10.53 -1.70
N PRO A 188 5.07 10.77 -2.37
CA PRO A 188 4.80 12.09 -2.94
C PRO A 188 4.70 13.23 -1.91
N ARG A 189 4.38 12.93 -0.64
CA ARG A 189 4.39 13.91 0.46
C ARG A 189 5.78 14.20 1.05
N GLY A 190 6.84 13.58 0.53
CA GLY A 190 8.22 13.88 0.87
C GLY A 190 8.64 13.50 2.30
N VAL A 191 8.13 12.39 2.84
CA VAL A 191 8.57 11.90 4.16
C VAL A 191 9.83 11.03 4.05
N THR A 192 10.74 11.18 5.01
CA THR A 192 12.01 10.43 5.07
C THR A 192 11.83 8.99 5.55
N GLN A 193 10.71 8.69 6.20
CA GLN A 193 10.33 7.34 6.63
C GLN A 193 8.88 7.10 6.24
N ILE A 194 8.61 5.90 5.72
CA ILE A 194 7.27 5.49 5.29
C ILE A 194 6.63 4.66 6.41
N GLY A 195 5.50 5.13 6.92
CA GLY A 195 4.70 4.48 7.95
C GLY A 195 3.39 3.89 7.41
N ALA A 196 2.55 3.40 8.33
CA ALA A 196 1.19 3.02 7.98
C ALA A 196 0.38 4.25 7.55
N MET A 197 -0.54 4.04 6.61
CA MET A 197 -1.38 5.05 5.95
C MET A 197 -0.64 6.06 5.05
N ASP A 198 0.65 5.85 4.80
CA ASP A 198 1.36 6.63 3.78
C ASP A 198 1.06 6.15 2.37
N VAL A 199 1.00 7.11 1.45
CA VAL A 199 0.89 6.86 0.01
C VAL A 199 2.28 6.76 -0.58
N VAL A 200 2.52 5.66 -1.31
CA VAL A 200 3.78 5.38 -1.99
C VAL A 200 3.56 5.18 -3.48
N THR A 201 4.58 5.49 -4.28
CA THR A 201 4.62 5.25 -5.72
C THR A 201 5.40 3.97 -6.00
N LEU A 202 4.85 3.06 -6.80
CA LEU A 202 5.46 1.80 -7.19
C LEU A 202 5.87 1.84 -8.67
N ASN A 203 7.00 1.25 -9.03
CA ASN A 203 7.46 1.14 -10.43
C ASN A 203 6.73 0.05 -11.26
N LYS A 204 5.53 -0.33 -10.84
CA LYS A 204 4.71 -1.35 -11.48
C LYS A 204 3.30 -0.82 -11.69
N GLY A 205 2.73 -1.09 -12.86
CA GLY A 205 1.42 -0.58 -13.26
C GLY A 205 0.53 -1.66 -13.87
N LYS A 206 -0.46 -1.21 -14.66
CA LYS A 206 -1.42 -2.07 -15.37
C LYS A 206 -0.71 -3.05 -16.30
N ARG A 207 0.35 -2.62 -16.98
CA ARG A 207 1.13 -3.47 -17.89
C ARG A 207 1.80 -4.66 -17.18
N ASP A 208 2.07 -4.52 -15.88
CA ASP A 208 2.66 -5.55 -15.03
C ASP A 208 1.60 -6.45 -14.37
N GLY A 209 0.31 -6.20 -14.61
CA GLY A 209 -0.80 -6.97 -14.04
C GLY A 209 -1.33 -6.44 -12.70
N LEU A 210 -0.91 -5.25 -12.27
CA LEU A 210 -1.49 -4.61 -11.10
C LEU A 210 -2.86 -4.02 -11.42
N VAL A 211 -3.78 -4.25 -10.49
CA VAL A 211 -5.14 -3.71 -10.50
C VAL A 211 -5.47 -3.12 -9.14
N GLU A 212 -6.40 -2.17 -9.11
CA GLU A 212 -6.83 -1.55 -7.85
C GLU A 212 -7.45 -2.61 -6.92
N GLY A 213 -7.17 -2.47 -5.62
CA GLY A 213 -7.42 -3.47 -4.59
C GLY A 213 -6.32 -4.53 -4.45
N ASN A 214 -5.29 -4.55 -5.29
CA ASN A 214 -4.19 -5.50 -5.12
C ASN A 214 -3.37 -5.22 -3.85
N VAL A 215 -3.12 -6.27 -3.07
CA VAL A 215 -2.28 -6.22 -1.87
C VAL A 215 -0.90 -6.80 -2.18
N LEU A 216 0.15 -6.11 -1.74
CA LEU A 216 1.54 -6.53 -1.90
C LEU A 216 2.24 -6.54 -0.54
N ALA A 217 3.15 -7.49 -0.34
CA ALA A 217 4.09 -7.46 0.77
C ALA A 217 5.26 -6.52 0.44
N VAL A 218 5.64 -5.71 1.42
CA VAL A 218 6.85 -4.90 1.36
C VAL A 218 7.98 -5.65 2.06
N MET A 219 9.08 -5.81 1.34
CA MET A 219 10.28 -6.47 1.80
C MET A 219 11.37 -5.43 2.00
N LYS A 220 11.85 -5.30 3.24
CA LYS A 220 12.99 -4.45 3.56
C LYS A 220 14.25 -5.11 3.05
N THR A 221 14.98 -4.41 2.18
CA THR A 221 16.21 -4.94 1.63
C THR A 221 17.25 -5.05 2.74
N GLY A 222 17.77 -6.25 2.98
CA GLY A 222 18.80 -6.43 4.01
C GLY A 222 20.10 -5.72 3.63
N GLU A 223 20.82 -5.16 4.60
CA GLU A 223 22.09 -4.47 4.34
C GLU A 223 23.19 -5.48 3.97
N THR A 224 24.21 -5.02 3.23
CA THR A 224 25.44 -5.80 3.07
C THR A 224 26.39 -5.39 4.18
N VAL A 225 26.58 -6.27 5.15
CA VAL A 225 27.46 -6.04 6.30
C VAL A 225 28.82 -6.68 6.03
N ARG A 226 29.90 -6.09 6.53
CA ARG A 226 31.21 -6.76 6.54
C ARG A 226 31.21 -7.76 7.69
N ASP A 227 31.31 -9.03 7.36
CA ASP A 227 31.52 -10.06 8.39
C ASP A 227 32.89 -9.83 9.03
N ARG A 228 32.90 -9.60 10.34
CA ARG A 228 34.13 -9.33 11.11
C ARG A 228 35.01 -10.56 11.25
N VAL A 229 34.46 -11.76 11.09
CA VAL A 229 35.19 -13.03 11.22
C VAL A 229 35.84 -13.41 9.89
N SER A 230 35.06 -13.52 8.81
CA SER A 230 35.60 -13.87 7.49
C SER A 230 36.21 -12.70 6.73
N GLY A 231 35.89 -11.46 7.12
CA GLY A 231 36.29 -10.23 6.43
C GLY A 231 35.52 -9.94 5.14
N GLN A 232 34.64 -10.84 4.71
CA GLN A 232 33.90 -10.77 3.46
C GLN A 232 32.58 -10.00 3.60
N PRO A 233 32.05 -9.39 2.52
CA PRO A 233 30.70 -8.84 2.51
C PRO A 233 29.66 -9.95 2.63
N LEU A 234 28.76 -9.84 3.61
CA LEU A 234 27.64 -10.74 3.84
C LEU A 234 26.33 -9.98 3.59
N LYS A 235 25.52 -10.47 2.65
CA LYS A 235 24.19 -9.92 2.37
C LYS A 235 23.21 -10.45 3.41
N ILE A 236 22.63 -9.55 4.20
CA ILE A 236 21.51 -9.91 5.08
C ILE A 236 20.28 -10.21 4.20
N PRO A 237 19.52 -11.29 4.48
CA PRO A 237 18.30 -11.60 3.74
C PRO A 237 17.26 -10.47 3.83
N ASP A 238 16.42 -10.38 2.80
CA ASP A 238 15.30 -9.44 2.81
C ASP A 238 14.21 -9.95 3.77
N GLU A 239 13.66 -9.05 4.58
CA GLU A 239 12.65 -9.38 5.59
C GLU A 239 11.33 -8.70 5.27
N ARG A 240 10.21 -9.37 5.57
CA ARG A 240 8.89 -8.75 5.41
C ARG A 240 8.72 -7.64 6.44
N ALA A 241 8.50 -6.43 5.95
CA ALA A 241 8.41 -5.23 6.77
C ALA A 241 7.03 -4.56 6.74
N GLY A 242 6.15 -4.94 5.81
CA GLY A 242 4.79 -4.40 5.77
C GLY A 242 3.89 -5.00 4.71
N LEU A 243 2.71 -4.41 4.60
CA LEU A 243 1.70 -4.65 3.57
C LEU A 243 1.25 -3.33 3.00
N LEU A 244 1.00 -3.29 1.70
CA LEU A 244 0.36 -2.15 1.04
C LEU A 244 -0.76 -2.62 0.11
N MET A 245 -1.68 -1.71 -0.21
CA MET A 245 -2.75 -1.94 -1.18
C MET A 245 -2.66 -0.90 -2.28
N VAL A 246 -2.64 -1.37 -3.52
CA VAL A 246 -2.76 -0.53 -4.71
C VAL A 246 -4.16 0.02 -4.79
N PHE A 247 -4.30 1.35 -4.78
CA PHE A 247 -5.61 2.01 -4.91
C PHE A 247 -5.75 2.76 -6.23
N ARG A 248 -4.65 2.95 -6.98
CA ARG A 248 -4.69 3.58 -8.30
C ARG A 248 -3.62 3.04 -9.21
N THR A 249 -3.98 2.71 -10.44
CA THR A 249 -3.06 2.14 -11.43
C THR A 249 -2.96 2.99 -12.69
N TYR A 250 -1.74 3.17 -13.17
CA TYR A 250 -1.42 3.73 -14.48
C TYR A 250 -0.75 2.66 -15.33
N ASP A 251 -0.40 2.97 -16.57
CA ASP A 251 0.19 1.98 -17.47
C ASP A 251 1.47 1.35 -16.89
N LYS A 252 2.43 2.19 -16.47
CA LYS A 252 3.77 1.76 -16.04
C LYS A 252 4.04 1.84 -14.53
N LEU A 253 3.18 2.53 -13.78
CA LEU A 253 3.37 2.76 -12.35
C LEU A 253 2.03 2.77 -11.60
N SER A 254 2.06 2.71 -10.27
CA SER A 254 0.85 2.73 -9.45
C SER A 254 1.06 3.46 -8.13
N TYR A 255 -0.06 3.86 -7.51
CA TYR A 255 -0.08 4.34 -6.14
C TYR A 255 -0.59 3.27 -5.19
N GLY A 256 0.15 3.08 -4.11
CA GLY A 256 -0.17 2.17 -3.03
C GLY A 256 -0.36 2.91 -1.71
N LEU A 257 -1.29 2.44 -0.89
CA LEU A 257 -1.46 2.84 0.49
C LEU A 257 -0.81 1.78 1.37
N VAL A 258 0.14 2.18 2.21
CA VAL A 258 0.72 1.27 3.20
C VAL A 258 -0.31 0.96 4.28
N LEU A 259 -0.68 -0.31 4.42
CA LEU A 259 -1.71 -0.75 5.37
C LEU A 259 -1.14 -0.97 6.76
N SER A 260 0.02 -1.63 6.82
CA SER A 260 0.70 -1.95 8.07
C SER A 260 2.19 -2.04 7.84
N THR A 261 2.95 -1.72 8.88
CA THR A 261 4.41 -1.83 8.89
C THR A 261 4.85 -2.41 10.24
N SER A 262 5.79 -3.35 10.22
CA SER A 262 6.48 -3.81 11.43
C SER A 262 7.79 -3.05 11.67
N ARG A 263 8.31 -2.40 10.63
CA ARG A 263 9.53 -1.57 10.63
C ARG A 263 9.31 -0.41 9.66
N SER A 264 9.96 0.73 9.88
CA SER A 264 9.91 1.85 8.92
C SER A 264 10.34 1.38 7.53
N LEU A 265 9.52 1.65 6.52
CA LEU A 265 9.82 1.36 5.13
C LEU A 265 10.59 2.53 4.50
N ALA A 266 11.25 2.26 3.38
CA ALA A 266 12.02 3.24 2.64
C ALA A 266 11.77 3.15 1.13
N VAL A 267 12.12 4.23 0.42
CA VAL A 267 12.29 4.18 -1.03
C VAL A 267 13.36 3.14 -1.36
N MET A 268 13.20 2.41 -2.46
CA MET A 268 13.96 1.23 -2.88
C MET A 268 13.68 -0.06 -2.10
N ASP A 269 12.76 -0.07 -1.13
CA ASP A 269 12.25 -1.33 -0.58
C ASP A 269 11.45 -2.09 -1.66
N LYS A 270 11.56 -3.41 -1.64
CA LYS A 270 10.96 -4.28 -2.66
C LYS A 270 9.51 -4.54 -2.35
N VAL A 271 8.69 -4.68 -3.39
CA VAL A 271 7.29 -5.10 -3.27
C VAL A 271 7.08 -6.37 -4.08
N ARG A 272 6.35 -7.32 -3.51
CA ARG A 272 6.03 -8.59 -4.16
C ARG A 272 4.67 -9.14 -3.71
N ASN A 273 4.22 -10.22 -4.35
CA ASN A 273 3.02 -10.93 -3.92
C ASN A 273 3.12 -11.34 -2.43
N PRO A 274 2.01 -11.25 -1.67
CA PRO A 274 2.00 -11.35 -0.21
C PRO A 274 2.19 -12.77 0.37
#